data_AF-A0A950LUN9-F1
#
_entry.id   AF-A0A950LUN9-F1
#
_cell.length_a   1.000
_cell.length_b   1.000
_cell.length_c   1.000
_cell.angle_alpha   90.00
_cell.angle_beta   90.00
_cell.angle_gamma   90.00
#
_symmetry.space_group_name_H-M   'P 1'
#
loop_
_entity.id
_entity.type
_entity.pdbx_description
1 polymer ?
#
loop_
_entity_poly.entity_id
_entity_poly.type
_entity_poly.pdbx_seq_one_letter_code
_entity_poly.pdbx_strand_id
1 'polypeptide(L)'
;MPALIPGTQAPEFILPAIDGQPWSLKQALAQGPLVAAFFKVSCPVCQYAFPFLERIFQSSAGKKVTILGISQDNRRDTQNFVKEFGINFPVLLEDTSSYPVSNAYRLTNVPSIFWIASDGEIELSSIGWSRRDFEQIHAKVAELNGAAPQSLFHPGEEVRDFRAG
;
A
#
# COMPACT_ATOMS: atom_id res chain seq x y z
N MET A 1 -6.09 8.49 17.99
CA MET A 1 -7.01 7.39 17.61
C MET A 1 -6.23 6.40 16.78
N PRO A 2 -6.48 5.09 16.88
CA PRO A 2 -5.83 4.11 16.02
C PRO A 2 -6.24 4.31 14.55
N ALA A 3 -5.43 3.79 13.63
CA ALA A 3 -5.73 3.71 12.21
C ALA A 3 -7.10 3.05 11.95
N LEU A 4 -7.67 3.31 10.77
CA LEU A 4 -8.96 2.73 10.39
C LEU A 4 -8.92 1.20 10.41
N ILE A 5 -10.04 0.60 10.81
CA ILE A 5 -10.20 -0.84 11.00
C ILE A 5 -11.08 -1.45 9.90
N PRO A 6 -11.04 -2.76 9.71
CA PRO A 6 -11.97 -3.45 8.81
C PRO A 6 -13.43 -3.12 9.12
N GLY A 7 -14.26 -2.99 8.08
CA GLY A 7 -15.66 -2.59 8.18
C GLY A 7 -15.92 -1.09 8.12
N THR A 8 -14.88 -0.27 7.91
CA THR A 8 -15.01 1.19 7.77
C THR A 8 -14.88 1.63 6.32
N GLN A 9 -15.57 2.69 5.94
CA GLN A 9 -15.45 3.28 4.61
C GLN A 9 -14.15 4.08 4.49
N ALA A 10 -13.38 3.80 3.44
CA ALA A 10 -12.14 4.47 3.15
C ALA A 10 -12.37 5.96 2.83
N PRO A 11 -11.68 6.90 3.51
CA PRO A 11 -11.77 8.32 3.18
C PRO A 11 -11.34 8.59 1.74
N GLU A 12 -12.13 9.40 1.04
CA GLU A 12 -11.81 9.84 -0.33
C GLU A 12 -10.52 10.67 -0.35
N PHE A 13 -9.76 10.55 -1.44
CA PHE A 13 -8.58 11.37 -1.68
C PHE A 13 -8.42 11.66 -3.17
N ILE A 14 -7.75 12.76 -3.48
CA ILE A 14 -7.23 13.07 -4.81
C ILE A 14 -5.81 13.58 -4.61
N LEU A 15 -4.83 12.84 -5.12
CA LEU A 15 -3.41 13.16 -4.95
C LEU A 15 -2.67 13.09 -6.29
N PRO A 16 -1.66 13.95 -6.51
CA PRO A 16 -0.79 13.84 -7.68
C PRO A 16 0.20 12.68 -7.49
N ALA A 17 0.39 11.90 -8.55
CA ALA A 17 1.49 10.96 -8.66
C ALA A 17 2.85 11.66 -8.86
N ILE A 18 3.92 10.89 -8.69
CA ILE A 18 5.30 11.33 -8.95
C ILE A 18 5.52 11.79 -10.39
N ASP A 19 4.72 11.32 -11.34
CA ASP A 19 4.73 11.76 -12.74
C ASP A 19 3.84 13.00 -12.99
N GLY A 20 3.09 13.44 -11.97
CA GLY A 20 2.18 14.59 -12.02
C GLY A 20 0.74 14.23 -12.35
N GLN A 21 0.42 12.97 -12.70
CA GLN A 21 -0.95 12.56 -13.00
C GLN A 21 -1.79 12.47 -11.72
N PRO A 22 -3.01 13.03 -11.69
CA PRO A 22 -3.88 12.90 -10.53
C PRO A 22 -4.44 11.47 -10.43
N TRP A 23 -4.54 10.97 -9.21
CA TRP A 23 -5.24 9.74 -8.86
C TRP A 23 -6.27 10.04 -7.77
N SER A 24 -7.45 9.46 -7.90
CA SER A 24 -8.47 9.48 -6.84
C SER A 24 -8.82 8.08 -6.34
N LEU A 25 -9.33 7.99 -5.11
CA LEU A 25 -9.83 6.72 -4.57
C LEU A 25 -10.93 6.18 -5.48
N LYS A 26 -11.90 7.02 -5.85
CA LYS A 26 -12.99 6.64 -6.76
C LYS A 26 -12.48 6.07 -8.10
N GLN A 27 -11.45 6.67 -8.70
CA GLN A 27 -10.87 6.18 -9.96
C GLN A 27 -10.15 4.83 -9.78
N ALA A 28 -9.45 4.63 -8.66
CA ALA A 28 -8.81 3.36 -8.36
C ALA A 28 -9.85 2.25 -8.15
N LEU A 29 -10.89 2.52 -7.35
CA LEU A 29 -11.95 1.55 -7.04
C LEU A 29 -12.81 1.16 -8.24
N ALA A 30 -12.95 2.06 -9.22
CA ALA A 30 -13.62 1.75 -10.50
C ALA A 30 -12.88 0.67 -11.32
N GLN A 31 -11.60 0.41 -11.03
CA GLN A 31 -10.80 -0.63 -11.68
C GLN A 31 -10.81 -1.96 -10.90
N GLY A 32 -11.27 -1.94 -9.65
CA GLY A 32 -11.26 -3.07 -8.73
C GLY A 32 -10.76 -2.65 -7.33
N PRO A 33 -10.53 -3.60 -6.42
CA PRO A 33 -10.00 -3.29 -5.09
C PRO A 33 -8.66 -2.54 -5.15
N LEU A 34 -8.37 -1.79 -4.09
CA LEU A 34 -7.17 -0.98 -3.94
C LEU A 34 -6.36 -1.44 -2.71
N VAL A 35 -5.06 -1.64 -2.90
CA VAL A 35 -4.08 -1.67 -1.81
C VAL A 35 -3.45 -0.27 -1.68
N ALA A 36 -3.80 0.45 -0.61
CA ALA A 36 -3.24 1.77 -0.30
C ALA A 36 -2.14 1.63 0.77
N ALA A 37 -0.89 1.94 0.40
CA ALA A 37 0.29 1.80 1.25
C ALA A 37 0.89 3.16 1.61
N PHE A 38 0.66 3.62 2.84
CA PHE A 38 1.17 4.89 3.36
C PHE A 38 2.58 4.71 3.93
N PHE A 39 3.50 5.61 3.58
CA PHE A 39 4.92 5.46 3.95
C PHE A 39 5.71 6.75 4.08
N LYS A 40 6.86 6.62 4.75
CA LYS A 40 7.95 7.60 4.74
C LYS A 40 9.23 6.97 4.22
N VAL A 41 9.99 7.70 3.41
CA VAL A 41 11.26 7.25 2.83
C VAL A 41 12.31 6.96 3.91
N SER A 42 12.24 7.69 5.03
CA SER A 42 13.15 7.55 6.17
C SER A 42 12.72 6.46 7.16
N CYS A 43 11.61 5.75 6.92
CA CYS A 43 11.13 4.70 7.82
C CYS A 43 11.78 3.36 7.44
N PRO A 44 12.61 2.75 8.33
CA PRO A 44 13.26 1.47 8.03
C PRO A 44 12.28 0.32 7.82
N VAL A 45 11.10 0.39 8.44
CA VAL A 45 10.04 -0.62 8.26
C VAL A 45 9.37 -0.47 6.91
N CYS A 46 9.22 0.76 6.39
CA CYS A 46 8.75 0.99 5.03
C CYS A 46 9.75 0.41 4.01
N GLN A 47 11.04 0.70 4.18
CA GLN A 47 12.12 0.17 3.34
C GLN A 47 12.13 -1.36 3.32
N TYR A 48 11.82 -2.00 4.46
CA TYR A 48 11.71 -3.46 4.56
C TYR A 48 10.43 -4.02 3.90
N ALA A 49 9.29 -3.32 4.03
CA ALA A 49 7.99 -3.81 3.59
C ALA A 49 7.73 -3.63 2.09
N PHE A 50 8.22 -2.54 1.50
CA PHE A 50 7.93 -2.16 0.11
C PHE A 50 8.42 -3.16 -0.94
N PRO A 51 9.60 -3.81 -0.79
CA PRO A 51 10.00 -4.90 -1.69
C PRO A 51 8.98 -6.05 -1.75
N PHE A 52 8.27 -6.34 -0.65
CA PHE A 52 7.21 -7.36 -0.66
C PHE A 52 5.93 -6.85 -1.31
N LEU A 53 5.58 -5.57 -1.15
CA LEU A 53 4.47 -4.96 -1.91
C LEU A 53 4.75 -5.00 -3.42
N GLU A 54 5.99 -4.77 -3.84
CA GLU A 54 6.39 -4.89 -5.24
C GLU A 54 6.24 -6.32 -5.76
N ARG A 55 6.57 -7.35 -4.97
CA ARG A 55 6.28 -8.75 -5.36
C ARG A 55 4.79 -9.01 -5.53
N ILE A 56 3.95 -8.48 -4.63
CA ILE A 56 2.48 -8.57 -4.75
C ILE A 56 2.00 -7.84 -6.03
N PHE A 57 2.57 -6.68 -6.34
CA PHE A 57 2.28 -5.96 -7.58
C PHE A 57 2.65 -6.78 -8.82
N GLN A 58 3.82 -7.43 -8.82
CA GLN A 58 4.24 -8.27 -9.94
C GLN A 58 3.35 -9.51 -10.12
N SER A 59 2.86 -10.10 -9.02
CA SER A 59 1.89 -11.20 -9.10
C SER A 59 0.48 -10.76 -9.48
N SER A 60 0.19 -9.45 -9.44
CA SER A 60 -1.11 -8.89 -9.80
C SER A 60 -1.31 -8.65 -11.31
N ALA A 61 -0.42 -9.17 -12.17
CA ALA A 61 -0.36 -8.95 -13.63
C ALA A 61 -1.61 -9.37 -14.47
N GLY A 62 -2.79 -9.50 -13.84
CA GLY A 62 -4.14 -9.65 -14.39
C GLY A 62 -5.12 -8.49 -14.10
N LYS A 63 -4.62 -7.31 -13.67
CA LYS A 63 -5.31 -5.98 -13.64
C LYS A 63 -6.57 -5.79 -12.77
N LYS A 64 -6.98 -6.74 -11.95
CA LYS A 64 -8.19 -6.56 -11.11
C LYS A 64 -7.97 -5.86 -9.76
N VAL A 65 -6.73 -5.48 -9.44
CA VAL A 65 -6.37 -4.81 -8.19
C VAL A 65 -5.38 -3.70 -8.49
N THR A 66 -5.60 -2.53 -7.89
CA THR A 66 -4.70 -1.39 -7.95
C THR A 66 -3.83 -1.40 -6.70
N ILE A 67 -2.54 -1.08 -6.81
CA ILE A 67 -1.66 -0.84 -5.66
C ILE A 67 -1.14 0.59 -5.77
N LEU A 68 -1.32 1.40 -4.73
CA LEU A 68 -0.87 2.78 -4.67
C LEU A 68 0.00 2.99 -3.43
N GLY A 69 1.21 3.51 -3.63
CA GLY A 69 2.01 4.06 -2.55
C GLY A 69 1.60 5.51 -2.28
N ILE A 70 1.41 5.91 -1.02
CA ILE A 70 1.08 7.29 -0.62
C ILE A 70 2.23 7.79 0.25
N SER A 71 3.06 8.66 -0.32
CA SER A 71 4.26 9.18 0.34
C SER A 71 3.94 10.42 1.15
N GLN A 72 4.43 10.43 2.39
CA GLN A 72 4.43 11.59 3.28
C GLN A 72 5.70 12.46 3.13
N ASP A 73 6.46 12.27 2.06
CA ASP A 73 7.69 13.01 1.77
C ASP A 73 7.56 13.83 0.47
N ASN A 74 8.55 14.70 0.23
CA ASN A 74 8.58 15.49 -0.99
C ASN A 74 8.91 14.63 -2.23
N ARG A 75 8.52 15.12 -3.41
CA ARG A 75 8.70 14.44 -4.70
C ARG A 75 10.11 13.89 -4.92
N ARG A 76 11.16 14.66 -4.59
CA ARG A 76 12.54 14.28 -4.85
C ARG A 76 12.94 13.06 -4.03
N ASP A 77 12.63 13.08 -2.74
CA ASP A 77 13.01 11.99 -1.85
C ASP A 77 12.18 10.73 -2.15
N THR A 78 10.89 10.90 -2.45
CA THR A 78 10.03 9.80 -2.90
C THR A 78 10.53 9.17 -4.19
N GLN A 79 10.98 9.98 -5.17
CA GLN A 79 11.57 9.47 -6.42
C GLN A 79 12.83 8.65 -6.19
N ASN A 80 13.67 9.06 -5.23
CA ASN A 80 14.87 8.30 -4.88
C ASN A 80 14.50 6.97 -4.25
N PHE A 81 13.55 6.96 -3.31
CA PHE A 81 13.04 5.73 -2.70
C PHE A 81 12.47 4.75 -3.75
N VAL A 82 11.64 5.24 -4.66
CA VAL A 82 11.06 4.41 -5.74
C VAL A 82 12.15 3.76 -6.59
N LYS A 83 13.20 4.51 -6.94
CA LYS A 83 14.34 3.98 -7.71
C LYS A 83 15.17 2.99 -6.92
N GLU A 84 15.47 3.30 -5.66
CA GLU A 84 16.30 2.49 -4.78
C GLU A 84 15.69 1.12 -4.50
N PHE A 85 14.37 1.08 -4.24
CA PHE A 85 13.65 -0.16 -3.93
C PHE A 85 12.98 -0.81 -5.15
N GLY A 86 13.20 -0.28 -6.36
CA GLY A 86 12.69 -0.85 -7.61
C GLY A 86 11.16 -0.92 -7.70
N ILE A 87 10.48 0.10 -7.19
CA ILE A 87 9.02 0.14 -7.10
C ILE A 87 8.41 0.51 -8.45
N ASN A 88 7.50 -0.33 -8.96
CA ASN A 88 6.89 -0.16 -10.29
C ASN A 88 5.40 0.21 -10.25
N PHE A 89 4.75 0.11 -9.09
CA PHE A 89 3.37 0.58 -8.93
C PHE A 89 3.31 2.12 -8.76
N PRO A 90 2.17 2.77 -9.09
CA PRO A 90 2.05 4.22 -8.95
C PRO A 90 2.25 4.69 -7.51
N VAL A 91 3.03 5.76 -7.35
CA VAL A 91 3.28 6.41 -6.05
C VAL A 91 2.78 7.85 -6.10
N LEU A 92 1.95 8.18 -5.12
CA LEU A 92 1.29 9.46 -4.90
C LEU A 92 2.02 10.28 -3.85
N LEU A 93 1.89 11.59 -3.96
CA LEU A 93 2.48 12.57 -3.06
C LEU A 93 1.37 13.23 -2.27
N GLU A 94 1.41 13.04 -0.95
CA GLU A 94 0.54 13.77 -0.04
C GLU A 94 1.09 15.18 0.22
N ASP A 95 0.21 16.11 0.64
CA ASP A 95 0.64 17.40 1.15
C ASP A 95 1.37 17.24 2.50
N THR A 96 2.67 17.50 2.48
CA THR A 96 3.56 17.35 3.64
C THR A 96 3.38 18.42 4.72
N SER A 97 2.60 19.48 4.45
CA SER A 97 2.34 20.55 5.43
C SER A 97 1.38 20.12 6.53
N SER A 98 0.41 19.27 6.19
CA SER A 98 -0.69 18.92 7.09
C SER A 98 -1.08 17.45 7.05
N TYR A 99 -0.61 16.67 6.09
CA TYR A 99 -0.94 15.25 5.91
C TYR A 99 -2.46 14.97 5.95
N PRO A 100 -3.27 15.63 5.10
CA PRO A 100 -4.73 15.55 5.17
C PRO A 100 -5.28 14.14 4.94
N VAL A 101 -4.71 13.35 4.04
CA VAL A 101 -5.16 12.00 3.72
C VAL A 101 -4.74 11.04 4.84
N SER A 102 -3.49 11.10 5.27
CA SER A 102 -3.01 10.31 6.41
C SER A 102 -3.80 10.60 7.70
N ASN A 103 -4.16 11.86 7.95
CA ASN A 103 -5.00 12.23 9.08
C ASN A 103 -6.43 11.68 8.92
N ALA A 104 -7.01 11.72 7.72
CA ALA A 104 -8.32 11.15 7.45
C ALA A 104 -8.35 9.62 7.70
N TYR A 105 -7.26 8.92 7.36
CA TYR A 105 -7.06 7.50 7.66
C TYR A 105 -6.61 7.22 9.11
N ARG A 106 -6.50 8.27 9.95
CA ARG A 106 -6.13 8.21 11.38
C ARG A 106 -4.81 7.51 11.63
N LEU A 107 -3.85 7.69 10.72
CA LEU A 107 -2.56 7.01 10.82
C LEU A 107 -1.77 7.50 12.03
N THR A 108 -1.21 6.57 12.79
CA THR A 108 -0.28 6.87 13.88
C THR A 108 1.17 6.54 13.53
N ASN A 109 1.36 5.55 12.66
CA ASN A 109 2.66 4.99 12.29
C ASN A 109 2.69 4.60 10.81
N VAL A 110 3.89 4.42 10.26
CA VAL A 110 4.10 3.95 8.89
C VAL A 110 5.12 2.81 8.86
N PRO A 111 4.97 1.79 7.99
CA PRO A 111 3.97 1.71 6.94
C PRO A 111 2.58 1.41 7.51
N SER A 112 1.55 1.94 6.87
CA SER A 112 0.15 1.55 7.11
C SER A 112 -0.46 1.15 5.78
N ILE A 113 -0.96 -0.07 5.68
CA ILE A 113 -1.42 -0.66 4.43
C ILE A 113 -2.87 -1.08 4.58
N PHE A 114 -3.70 -0.67 3.63
CA PHE A 114 -5.13 -0.98 3.64
C PHE A 114 -5.49 -1.73 2.37
N TRP A 115 -6.25 -2.82 2.53
CA TRP A 115 -7.04 -3.37 1.44
C TRP A 115 -8.42 -2.72 1.46
N ILE A 116 -8.77 -2.06 0.37
CA ILE A 116 -10.03 -1.36 0.17
C ILE A 116 -10.78 -2.09 -0.95
N ALA A 117 -11.94 -2.65 -0.64
CA ALA A 117 -12.82 -3.28 -1.61
C ALA A 117 -13.38 -2.26 -2.61
N SER A 118 -13.87 -2.74 -3.75
CA SER A 118 -14.37 -1.90 -4.85
C SER A 118 -15.55 -1.00 -4.45
N ASP A 119 -16.25 -1.33 -3.37
CA ASP A 119 -17.34 -0.52 -2.81
C ASP A 119 -16.86 0.55 -1.80
N GLY A 120 -15.56 0.59 -1.52
CA GLY A 120 -14.94 1.54 -0.59
C GLY A 120 -14.75 1.02 0.84
N GLU A 121 -15.20 -0.20 1.15
CA GLU A 121 -14.99 -0.77 2.49
C GLU A 121 -13.53 -1.21 2.69
N ILE A 122 -12.92 -0.85 3.82
CA ILE A 122 -11.65 -1.41 4.26
C ILE A 122 -11.90 -2.83 4.75
N GLU A 123 -11.29 -3.83 4.12
CA GLU A 123 -11.41 -5.24 4.53
C GLU A 123 -10.21 -5.70 5.37
N LEU A 124 -9.05 -5.04 5.21
CA LEU A 124 -7.81 -5.37 5.91
C LEU A 124 -7.01 -4.10 6.19
N SER A 125 -6.48 -3.99 7.41
CA SER A 125 -5.54 -2.95 7.82
C SER A 125 -4.29 -3.60 8.41
N SER A 126 -3.12 -3.28 7.86
CA SER A 126 -1.82 -3.73 8.37
C SER A 126 -1.00 -2.52 8.82
N ILE A 127 -0.60 -2.49 10.09
CA ILE A 127 0.14 -1.39 10.69
C ILE A 127 1.54 -1.87 11.06
N GLY A 128 2.56 -1.24 10.48
CA GLY A 128 3.92 -1.74 10.49
C GLY A 128 4.12 -2.87 9.48
N TRP A 129 5.10 -3.73 9.77
CA TRP A 129 5.29 -4.98 9.04
C TRP A 129 4.60 -6.12 9.79
N SER A 130 3.71 -6.84 9.11
CA SER A 130 3.11 -8.10 9.56
C SER A 130 3.16 -9.10 8.42
N ARG A 131 3.92 -10.18 8.62
CA ARG A 131 4.03 -11.26 7.64
C ARG A 131 2.66 -11.83 7.26
N ARG A 132 1.82 -12.09 8.27
CA ARG A 132 0.47 -12.63 8.12
C ARG A 132 -0.40 -11.71 7.25
N ASP A 133 -0.35 -10.41 7.49
CA ASP A 133 -1.21 -9.47 6.76
C ASP A 133 -0.78 -9.38 5.30
N PHE A 134 0.53 -9.39 5.03
CA PHE A 134 1.07 -9.44 3.67
C PHE A 134 0.70 -10.73 2.93
N GLU A 135 0.76 -11.88 3.62
CA GLU A 135 0.27 -13.17 3.08
C GLU A 135 -1.23 -13.10 2.76
N GLN A 136 -2.04 -12.45 3.61
CA GLN A 136 -3.47 -12.25 3.35
C GLN A 136 -3.73 -11.33 2.15
N ILE A 137 -3.03 -10.20 2.06
CA ILE A 137 -3.11 -9.30 0.89
C ILE A 137 -2.75 -10.07 -0.38
N HIS A 138 -1.65 -10.82 -0.36
CA HIS A 138 -1.22 -11.63 -1.51
C HIS A 138 -2.25 -12.69 -1.90
N ALA A 139 -2.84 -13.38 -0.91
CA ALA A 139 -3.88 -14.37 -1.16
C ALA A 139 -5.12 -13.76 -1.82
N LYS A 140 -5.56 -12.58 -1.36
CA LYS A 140 -6.68 -11.84 -1.98
C LYS A 140 -6.36 -11.41 -3.41
N VAL A 141 -5.12 -10.99 -3.69
CA VAL A 141 -4.68 -10.72 -5.08
C VAL A 141 -4.74 -11.98 -5.94
N ALA A 142 -4.27 -13.12 -5.44
CA ALA A 142 -4.30 -14.38 -6.17
C ALA A 142 -5.74 -14.85 -6.48
N GLU A 143 -6.64 -14.74 -5.50
CA GLU A 143 -8.06 -15.06 -5.65
C GLU A 143 -8.72 -14.23 -6.76
N LEU A 144 -8.50 -12.91 -6.79
CA LEU A 144 -9.03 -12.04 -7.85
C LEU A 144 -8.56 -12.46 -9.23
N ASN A 145 -7.31 -12.90 -9.34
CA ASN A 145 -6.72 -13.38 -10.59
C ASN A 145 -7.14 -14.81 -10.96
N GLY A 146 -7.93 -15.49 -10.12
CA GLY A 146 -8.29 -16.90 -10.32
C GLY A 146 -7.08 -17.84 -10.25
N ALA A 147 -6.00 -17.39 -9.60
CA ALA A 147 -4.77 -18.12 -9.46
C ALA A 147 -4.70 -18.80 -8.08
N ALA A 148 -4.02 -19.93 -7.99
CA ALA A 148 -3.70 -20.52 -6.69
C ALA A 148 -2.75 -19.58 -5.93
N PRO A 149 -2.95 -19.35 -4.61
CA PRO A 149 -2.04 -18.55 -3.81
C PRO A 149 -0.62 -19.13 -3.86
N GLN A 150 0.32 -18.36 -4.40
CA GLN A 150 1.74 -18.71 -4.36
C GLN A 150 2.38 -18.15 -3.09
N SER A 151 3.54 -18.68 -2.72
CA SER A 151 4.33 -18.11 -1.62
C SER A 151 4.82 -16.72 -2.01
N LEU A 152 4.55 -15.73 -1.17
CA LEU A 152 5.11 -14.38 -1.32
C LEU A 152 6.63 -14.35 -1.05
N PHE A 153 7.10 -15.29 -0.22
CA PHE A 153 8.48 -15.36 0.24
C PHE A 153 9.26 -16.42 -0.52
N HIS A 154 10.52 -16.12 -0.80
CA HIS A 154 11.38 -17.06 -1.50
C HIS A 154 11.84 -18.18 -0.55
N PRO A 155 12.08 -19.41 -1.05
CA PRO A 155 12.61 -20.49 -0.24
C PRO A 155 13.94 -20.09 0.44
N GLY A 156 14.02 -20.27 1.75
CA GLY A 156 15.21 -19.92 2.55
C GLY A 156 15.34 -18.43 2.89
N GLU A 157 14.37 -17.58 2.52
CA GLU A 157 14.36 -16.17 2.91
C GLU A 157 13.99 -16.02 4.40
N GLU A 158 14.88 -15.40 5.19
CA GLU A 158 14.58 -15.06 6.58
C GLU A 158 13.68 -13.83 6.64
N VAL A 159 12.38 -14.08 6.79
CA VAL A 159 11.37 -13.03 6.90
C VAL A 159 10.89 -12.96 8.34
N ARG A 160 11.03 -11.78 8.96
CA ARG A 160 10.51 -11.55 10.32
C ARG A 160 8.99 -11.63 10.33
N ASP A 161 8.41 -12.08 11.44
CA ASP A 161 6.95 -12.13 11.55
C ASP A 161 6.34 -10.74 11.74
N PHE A 162 6.97 -9.88 12.54
CA PHE A 162 6.45 -8.55 12.86
C PHE A 162 7.57 -7.51 13.05
N ARG A 163 7.30 -6.26 12.65
CA ARG A 163 8.06 -5.06 13.07
C ARG A 163 7.08 -3.90 13.27
N ALA A 164 7.08 -3.29 14.45
CA ALA A 164 6.30 -2.08 14.70
C ALA A 164 6.81 -0.93 13.80
N GLY A 165 5.88 -0.18 13.20
CA GLY A 165 6.15 1.00 12.37
C GLY A 165 6.42 2.27 13.17
#